data_AF-S4PH92-F1
#
_entry.id   AF-S4PH92-F1
#
_cell.length_a   1.000
_cell.length_b   1.000
_cell.length_c   1.000
_cell.angle_alpha   90.00
_cell.angle_beta   90.00
_cell.angle_gamma   90.00
#
_symmetry.space_group_name_H-M   'P 1'
#
loop_
_entity.id
_entity.type
_entity.pdbx_description
1 polymer ?
#
loop_
_entity_poly.entity_id
_entity_poly.type
_entity_poly.pdbx_seq_one_letter_code
_entity_poly.pdbx_strand_id
1 'polypeptide(L)' 'EYDFRNDTINPDINIDLKPTAVLRPYQEKSLRKMFGNGRARSGVIVLPCGAGKSLVGVTAVCTVRKRALVLCNSG' A
#
# COMPACT_ATOMS: atom_id res chain seq x y z
N GLU A 1 5.64 14.21 1.34
CA GLU A 1 5.70 12.98 0.54
C GLU A 1 6.88 12.16 1.02
N TYR A 2 6.80 10.84 0.97
CA TYR A 2 7.84 9.93 1.44
C TYR A 2 8.54 9.27 0.25
N ASP A 3 9.85 9.48 0.14
CA ASP A 3 10.70 8.90 -0.90
C ASP A 3 11.29 7.56 -0.44
N PHE A 4 10.42 6.55 -0.39
CA PHE A 4 10.77 5.23 0.15
C PHE A 4 11.82 4.49 -0.68
N ARG A 5 12.04 4.86 -1.95
CA ARG A 5 13.06 4.26 -2.82
C ARG A 5 14.48 4.68 -2.45
N ASN A 6 14.64 5.89 -1.94
CA ASN A 6 15.94 6.46 -1.56
C ASN A 6 16.16 6.46 -0.05
N ASP A 7 15.23 5.89 0.73
CA ASP A 7 15.38 5.76 2.18
C ASP A 7 16.36 4.63 2.51
N THR A 8 17.58 5.01 2.84
CA THR A 8 18.68 4.14 3.28
C THR A 8 18.77 4.02 4.80
N ILE A 9 17.99 4.80 5.55
CA ILE A 9 17.97 4.81 7.01
C ILE A 9 17.15 3.62 7.51
N ASN A 10 15.98 3.41 6.91
CA ASN A 10 15.11 2.30 7.27
C ASN A 10 15.43 1.06 6.42
N PRO A 11 15.68 -0.11 7.01
CA PRO A 11 15.94 -1.32 6.26
C PRO A 11 14.70 -1.75 5.46
N ASP A 12 14.94 -2.23 4.24
CA ASP A 12 13.91 -2.88 3.44
C ASP A 12 13.52 -4.23 4.04
N ILE A 13 12.24 -4.57 3.91
CA ILE A 13 11.71 -5.87 4.28
C ILE A 13 11.42 -6.65 3.00
N ASN A 14 11.83 -7.91 2.96
CA ASN A 14 11.47 -8.82 1.88
C ASN A 14 10.00 -9.22 1.97
N ILE A 15 9.13 -8.37 1.41
CA ILE A 15 7.68 -8.57 1.37
C ILE A 15 7.19 -8.28 -0.04
N ASP A 16 6.57 -9.28 -0.65
CA ASP A 16 6.03 -9.21 -2.00
C ASP A 16 4.61 -9.76 -2.06
N LEU A 17 3.80 -9.18 -2.95
CA LEU A 17 2.47 -9.68 -3.22
C LEU A 17 2.56 -10.95 -4.07
N LYS A 18 1.80 -11.99 -3.70
CA LYS A 18 1.76 -13.21 -4.51
C LYS A 18 1.21 -12.90 -5.92
N PRO A 19 1.75 -13.51 -6.99
CA PRO A 19 1.28 -13.27 -8.36
C PRO A 19 -0.20 -13.58 -8.59
N THR A 20 -0.77 -14.47 -7.76
CA THR A 20 -2.18 -14.84 -7.80
C THR A 20 -3.12 -13.75 -7.28
N ALA A 21 -2.61 -12.79 -6.51
CA ALA A 21 -3.40 -11.69 -5.98
C ALA A 21 -3.43 -10.52 -6.97
N VAL A 22 -4.27 -10.65 -8.01
CA VAL A 22 -4.46 -9.61 -9.02
C VAL A 22 -5.44 -8.54 -8.51
N LEU A 23 -5.07 -7.28 -8.70
CA LEU A 23 -5.89 -6.14 -8.30
C LEU A 23 -6.98 -5.85 -9.34
N ARG A 24 -8.11 -5.34 -8.86
CA ARG A 24 -9.17 -4.82 -9.73
C ARG A 24 -8.84 -3.38 -10.16
N PRO A 25 -9.34 -2.89 -11.32
CA PRO A 25 -8.97 -1.57 -11.84
C PRO A 25 -9.19 -0.40 -10.87
N TYR A 26 -10.24 -0.46 -10.04
CA TYR A 26 -10.52 0.59 -9.04
C TYR A 26 -9.51 0.59 -7.88
N GLN A 27 -8.95 -0.56 -7.52
CA GLN A 27 -7.92 -0.70 -6.49
C GLN A 27 -6.61 -0.09 -6.98
N GLU A 28 -6.19 -0.43 -8.20
CA GLU A 28 -5.02 0.16 -8.85
C GLU A 28 -5.15 1.66 -9.00
N LYS A 29 -6.32 2.14 -9.45
CA LYS A 29 -6.60 3.57 -9.58
C LYS A 29 -6.47 4.30 -8.24
N SER A 30 -6.87 3.67 -7.13
CA SER A 30 -6.72 4.26 -5.80
C SER A 30 -5.25 4.31 -5.35
N LEU A 31 -4.49 3.24 -5.58
CA LEU A 31 -3.06 3.17 -5.26
C LEU A 31 -2.25 4.15 -6.10
N ARG A 32 -2.57 4.32 -7.38
CA ARG A 32 -1.89 5.29 -8.27
C ARG A 32 -2.08 6.75 -7.83
N LYS A 33 -3.11 7.06 -7.05
CA LYS A 33 -3.24 8.40 -6.43
C LYS A 33 -2.35 8.57 -5.21
N MET A 34 -2.06 7.48 -4.50
CA MET A 34 -1.22 7.46 -3.30
C MET A 34 0.27 7.35 -3.65
N PHE A 35 0.59 6.62 -4.71
CA PHE A 35 1.95 6.40 -5.21
C PHE A 35 2.14 7.07 -6.57
N GLY A 36 3.12 7.95 -6.67
CA GLY A 36 3.46 8.66 -7.91
C GLY A 36 4.94 9.00 -7.94
N ASN A 37 5.58 8.87 -9.11
CA ASN A 37 7.01 9.15 -9.30
C ASN A 37 7.93 8.44 -8.28
N GLY A 38 7.58 7.23 -7.86
CA GLY A 38 8.35 6.46 -6.86
C GLY A 38 8.25 6.97 -5.42
N ARG A 39 7.32 7.90 -5.15
CA ARG A 39 7.06 8.46 -3.83
C ARG A 39 5.67 8.10 -3.33
N ALA A 40 5.55 7.96 -2.02
CA ALA A 40 4.29 7.76 -1.35
C ALA A 40 3.76 9.10 -0.82
N ARG A 41 2.47 9.37 -1.01
CA ARG A 41 1.79 10.55 -0.45
C ARG A 41 0.92 10.10 0.71
N SER A 42 0.99 10.83 1.82
CA SER A 42 0.03 10.66 2.91
C SER A 42 -1.37 10.97 2.40
N GLY A 43 -2.34 10.12 2.72
CA GLY A 43 -3.71 10.27 2.26
C GLY A 43 -4.64 9.17 2.76
N VAL A 44 -5.92 9.30 2.42
CA VAL A 44 -6.98 8.37 2.82
C VAL A 44 -7.62 7.79 1.56
N ILE A 45 -7.68 6.47 1.49
CA ILE A 45 -8.42 5.73 0.45
C ILE A 45 -9.73 5.26 1.05
N VAL A 46 -10.85 5.75 0.51
CA VAL A 46 -12.20 5.34 0.93
C VAL A 46 -12.73 4.29 -0.05
N LEU A 47 -13.14 3.13 0.47
CA LEU A 47 -13.70 2.03 -0.30
C LEU A 47 -14.90 1.40 0.41
N PRO A 48 -15.94 0.96 -0.32
CA PRO A 48 -17.10 0.31 0.29
C PRO A 48 -16.74 -1.04 0.94
N CYS A 49 -17.66 -1.58 1.75
CA CYS A 49 -17.52 -2.94 2.28
C CYS A 49 -17.42 -3.96 1.14
N GLY A 50 -16.62 -5.02 1.32
CA GLY A 50 -16.40 -6.04 0.27
C GLY A 50 -15.50 -5.62 -0.90
N ALA A 51 -15.10 -4.36 -1.03
CA ALA A 51 -14.29 -3.89 -2.17
C ALA A 51 -12.82 -4.35 -2.15
N GLY A 52 -12.35 -4.96 -1.06
CA GLY A 52 -10.96 -5.39 -0.89
C GLY A 52 -10.05 -4.36 -0.21
N LYS A 53 -10.56 -3.65 0.81
CA LYS A 53 -9.77 -2.70 1.63
C LYS A 53 -8.46 -3.29 2.13
N SER A 54 -8.51 -4.51 2.68
CA SER A 54 -7.32 -5.20 3.20
C SER A 54 -6.30 -5.48 2.10
N LEU A 55 -6.74 -5.91 0.90
CA LEU A 55 -5.85 -6.17 -0.23
C LEU A 55 -5.15 -4.90 -0.72
N VAL A 56 -5.88 -3.77 -0.78
CA VAL A 56 -5.28 -2.45 -1.11
C VAL A 56 -4.23 -2.06 -0.08
N GLY A 57 -4.51 -2.24 1.21
CA GLY A 57 -3.55 -1.98 2.30
C GLY A 57 -2.30 -2.84 2.20
N VAL A 58 -2.46 -4.16 2.02
CA VAL A 58 -1.33 -5.09 1.84
C VAL A 58 -0.50 -4.72 0.62
N THR A 59 -1.14 -4.38 -0.50
CA THR A 59 -0.44 -3.94 -1.71
C THR A 59 0.37 -2.67 -1.47
N ALA A 60 -0.19 -1.70 -0.74
CA ALA A 60 0.52 -0.47 -0.38
C ALA A 60 1.78 -0.79 0.45
N VAL A 61 1.68 -1.70 1.42
CA VAL A 61 2.83 -2.15 2.24
C VAL A 61 3.88 -2.85 1.37
N CYS A 62 3.48 -3.77 0.50
CA CYS A 62 4.38 -4.45 -0.44
C CYS A 62 5.04 -3.48 -1.44
N THR A 63 4.37 -2.38 -1.78
CA THR A 63 4.93 -1.35 -2.67
C THR A 63 6.01 -0.54 -1.97
N VAL A 64 5.80 -0.20 -0.69
CA VAL A 64 6.75 0.59 0.10
C VAL A 64 7.93 -0.26 0.59
N ARG A 65 7.73 -1.55 0.89
CA ARG A 65 8.74 -2.50 1.38
C ARG A 65 9.44 -2.07 2.68
N LYS A 66 8.76 -1.28 3.51
CA LYS A 66 9.24 -0.87 4.85
C LYS A 66 8.31 -1.39 5.94
N ARG A 67 8.73 -1.24 7.20
CA ARG A 67 7.91 -1.56 8.39
C ARG A 67 6.58 -0.79 8.32
N ALA A 68 5.48 -1.50 8.52
CA ALA A 68 4.14 -0.93 8.51
C ALA A 68 3.39 -1.30 9.79
N LEU A 69 2.55 -0.38 10.27
CA LEU A 69 1.65 -0.59 11.39
C LEU A 69 0.21 -0.60 10.87
N VAL A 70 -0.53 -1.67 11.16
CA VAL A 70 -1.95 -1.79 10.81
C VAL A 70 -2.75 -1.69 12.10
N LEU A 71 -3.55 -0.64 12.23
CA LEU A 71 -4.47 -0.45 13.35
C LEU A 71 -5.86 -0.90 12.91
N CYS A 72 -6.43 -1.84 13.65
CA CYS A 72 -7.77 -2.35 13.42
C CYS A 72 -8.65 -1.96 14.60
N ASN A 73 -9.91 -1.64 14.33
CA ASN A 73 -10.92 -1.61 15.38
C ASN A 73 -11.47 -3.02 15.56
N SER A 74 -11.55 -3.50 16.79
CA SER A 74 -12.22 -4.75 17.14
C SER A 74 -13.68 -4.44 17.46
N GLY A 75 -14.57 -4.68 16.50
CA GLY A 75 -16.03 -4.59 16.64
C GLY A 75 -16.67 -5.75 15.90
#